data_AF-A0A0J8QUT4-F1
#
_entry.id   AF-A0A0J8QUT4-F1
#
_cell.length_a   1.000
_cell.length_b   1.000
_cell.length_c   1.000
_cell.angle_alpha   90.00
_cell.angle_beta   90.00
_cell.angle_gamma   90.00
#
_symmetry.space_group_name_H-M   'P 1'
#
loop_
_entity.id
_entity.type
_entity.pdbx_description
1 polymer ?
#
loop_
_entity_poly.entity_id
_entity_poly.type
_entity_poly.pdbx_seq_one_letter_code
_entity_poly.pdbx_strand_id
1 'polypeptide(L)'
;MIFADNAQIRSAALRKPLPVQLHTYVWPFLIIWPAFLAFYLSPERYDKYIQASEWTFVWAGSIITLQALLWLMTKWNVNIDALFTTTAAKSVDDAQLIKVLPVANAGSAEICPLITEYTGGRNHLSFIFQKRRFLYYPEKKSFAPLSYALDVEPKPLLREFQESRGLTSPAQIEHIQNHYGDNTFDIPVPTFVELFKEHAVAPFFVFQVFCVGLWLLDEYWIIRCSHYLCSSHLRVRLCGNVKGP
;
A
#
# COMPACT_ATOMS: atom_id res chain seq x y z
N MET A 1 -0.87 -17.94 -12.25
CA MET A 1 0.01 -18.08 -11.06
C MET A 1 1.40 -18.30 -11.60
N ILE A 2 2.38 -17.50 -11.19
CA ILE A 2 3.77 -17.63 -11.67
C ILE A 2 4.62 -18.16 -10.54
N PHE A 3 5.53 -19.06 -10.88
CA PHE A 3 6.48 -19.62 -9.93
C PHE A 3 7.58 -18.58 -9.65
N ALA A 4 7.76 -18.24 -8.38
CA ALA A 4 8.95 -17.54 -7.93
C ALA A 4 9.89 -18.60 -7.34
N ASP A 5 11.04 -18.78 -7.97
CA ASP A 5 12.02 -19.82 -7.64
C ASP A 5 12.86 -19.37 -6.45
N ASN A 6 12.23 -19.31 -5.27
CA ASN A 6 12.87 -18.96 -4.01
C ASN A 6 12.13 -19.62 -2.85
N ALA A 7 12.88 -20.30 -1.97
CA ALA A 7 12.34 -20.98 -0.78
C ALA A 7 11.55 -20.06 0.18
N GLN A 8 11.76 -18.74 0.11
CA GLN A 8 11.05 -17.77 0.94
C GLN A 8 9.67 -17.37 0.39
N ILE A 9 9.38 -17.65 -0.88
CA ILE A 9 8.13 -17.26 -1.54
C ILE A 9 7.25 -18.49 -1.72
N ARG A 10 6.06 -18.48 -1.11
CA ARG A 10 5.07 -19.55 -1.28
C ARG A 10 4.36 -19.46 -2.63
N SER A 11 3.97 -18.25 -3.03
CA SER A 11 3.28 -18.04 -4.30
C SER A 11 3.38 -16.60 -4.77
N ALA A 12 3.45 -16.42 -6.09
CA ALA A 12 3.37 -15.12 -6.73
C ALA A 12 2.24 -15.08 -7.78
N ALA A 13 1.54 -13.94 -7.83
CA ALA A 13 0.45 -13.73 -8.78
C ALA A 13 0.61 -12.36 -9.46
N LEU A 14 0.66 -12.38 -10.79
CA LEU A 14 0.65 -11.16 -11.59
C LEU A 14 -0.72 -10.48 -11.55
N ARG A 15 -0.69 -9.17 -11.43
CA ARG A 15 -1.86 -8.32 -11.27
C ARG A 15 -1.76 -7.09 -12.17
N LYS A 16 -2.93 -6.61 -12.57
CA LYS A 16 -3.10 -5.35 -13.29
C LYS A 16 -3.90 -4.38 -12.40
N PRO A 17 -3.42 -3.15 -12.18
CA PRO A 17 -4.15 -2.17 -11.39
C PRO A 17 -5.46 -1.80 -12.09
N LEU A 18 -6.51 -1.67 -11.30
CA LEU A 18 -7.78 -1.10 -11.77
C LEU A 18 -7.69 0.43 -11.73
N PRO A 19 -8.47 1.12 -12.58
CA PRO A 19 -8.67 2.56 -12.43
C PRO A 19 -9.45 2.84 -11.15
N VAL A 20 -9.19 3.98 -10.52
CA VAL A 20 -9.72 4.35 -9.19
C VAL A 20 -11.25 4.28 -9.13
N GLN A 21 -11.93 4.59 -10.23
CA GLN A 21 -13.39 4.56 -10.33
C GLN A 21 -13.96 3.15 -10.17
N LEU A 22 -13.21 2.13 -10.58
CA LEU A 22 -13.62 0.73 -10.50
C LEU A 22 -13.23 0.05 -9.19
N HIS A 23 -12.54 0.76 -8.29
CA HIS A 23 -12.22 0.20 -6.98
C HIS A 23 -13.50 -0.11 -6.22
N THR A 24 -13.53 -1.24 -5.51
CA THR A 24 -14.72 -1.71 -4.78
C THR A 24 -15.26 -0.71 -3.75
N TYR A 25 -14.39 0.14 -3.19
CA TYR A 25 -14.79 1.19 -2.26
C TYR A 25 -15.26 2.50 -2.93
N VAL A 26 -15.27 2.56 -4.27
CA VAL A 26 -15.70 3.73 -5.05
C VAL A 26 -16.93 3.39 -5.90
N TRP A 27 -16.88 2.32 -6.71
CA TRP A 27 -17.91 2.05 -7.71
C TRP A 27 -19.33 1.87 -7.13
N PRO A 28 -19.57 1.18 -5.99
CA PRO A 28 -20.92 1.05 -5.45
C PRO A 28 -21.40 2.40 -4.93
N PHE A 29 -20.50 3.19 -4.35
CA PHE A 29 -20.80 4.50 -3.78
C PHE A 29 -21.09 5.54 -4.85
N LEU A 30 -20.52 5.40 -6.04
CA LEU A 30 -20.90 6.20 -7.21
C LEU A 30 -22.37 6.00 -7.61
N ILE A 31 -23.00 4.89 -7.23
CA ILE A 31 -24.43 4.63 -7.47
C ILE A 31 -25.27 5.02 -6.24
N ILE A 32 -24.79 4.65 -5.05
CA ILE A 32 -25.49 4.91 -3.78
C ILE A 32 -25.64 6.41 -3.52
N TRP A 33 -24.62 7.22 -3.79
CA TRP A 33 -24.68 8.68 -3.56
C TRP A 33 -25.72 9.38 -4.43
N PRO A 34 -25.75 9.21 -5.77
CA PRO A 34 -26.81 9.77 -6.60
C PRO A 34 -28.20 9.24 -6.26
N ALA A 35 -28.32 7.95 -5.91
CA ALA A 35 -29.60 7.40 -5.47
C ALA A 35 -30.09 8.10 -4.20
N PHE A 36 -29.24 8.22 -3.17
CA PHE A 36 -29.53 8.95 -1.94
C PHE A 36 -29.92 10.41 -2.22
N LEU A 37 -29.16 11.11 -3.07
CA LEU A 37 -29.46 12.49 -3.48
C LEU A 37 -30.80 12.60 -4.21
N ALA A 38 -31.17 11.61 -5.03
CA ALA A 38 -32.45 11.59 -5.72
C ALA A 38 -33.63 11.44 -4.75
N PHE A 39 -33.48 10.69 -3.66
CA PHE A 39 -34.49 10.61 -2.59
C PHE A 39 -34.51 11.87 -1.73
N TYR A 40 -33.34 12.45 -1.46
CA TYR A 40 -33.19 13.65 -0.63
C TYR A 40 -33.74 14.91 -1.30
N LEU A 41 -33.47 15.12 -2.60
CA LEU A 41 -33.88 16.32 -3.33
C LEU A 41 -35.36 16.34 -3.73
N SER A 42 -36.02 15.18 -3.76
CA SER A 42 -37.45 15.10 -4.11
C SER A 42 -38.33 15.22 -2.85
N PRO A 43 -39.12 16.30 -2.70
CA PRO A 43 -39.92 16.52 -1.49
C PRO A 43 -40.89 15.38 -1.18
N GLU A 44 -41.56 14.84 -2.21
CA GLU A 44 -42.53 13.74 -2.06
C GLU A 44 -41.90 12.44 -1.51
N ARG A 45 -40.65 12.15 -1.86
CA ARG A 45 -39.96 10.93 -1.38
C ARG A 45 -39.27 11.16 -0.06
N TYR A 46 -38.77 12.38 0.17
CA TYR A 46 -38.22 12.79 1.45
C TYR A 46 -39.26 12.65 2.57
N ASP A 47 -40.46 13.20 2.37
CA ASP A 47 -41.55 13.14 3.35
C ASP A 47 -42.13 11.71 3.54
N LYS A 48 -41.96 10.83 2.54
CA LYS A 48 -42.42 9.44 2.61
C LYS A 48 -41.43 8.48 3.28
N TYR A 49 -40.12 8.63 3.02
CA TYR A 49 -39.12 7.65 3.43
C TYR A 49 -38.12 8.15 4.48
N ILE A 50 -37.80 9.44 4.49
CA ILE A 50 -36.77 10.00 5.38
C ILE A 50 -37.45 10.70 6.57
N GLN A 51 -38.52 11.44 6.31
CA GLN A 51 -39.44 12.13 7.24
C GLN A 51 -38.81 13.17 8.18
N ALA A 52 -37.56 12.99 8.61
CA ALA A 52 -36.88 13.82 9.60
C ALA A 52 -35.41 14.06 9.21
N SER A 53 -34.87 15.22 9.60
CA SER A 53 -33.49 15.61 9.26
C SER A 53 -32.44 14.74 9.95
N GLU A 54 -32.77 14.15 11.10
CA GLU A 54 -31.94 13.22 11.86
C GLU A 54 -31.68 11.94 11.08
N TRP A 55 -32.71 11.41 10.39
CA TRP A 55 -32.57 10.21 9.56
C TRP A 55 -31.66 10.46 8.36
N THR A 56 -31.66 11.67 7.80
CA THR A 56 -30.72 12.06 6.74
C THR A 56 -29.28 11.92 7.21
N PHE A 57 -28.98 12.39 8.43
CA PHE A 57 -27.64 12.30 9.02
C PHE A 57 -27.24 10.84 9.29
N VAL A 58 -28.16 10.02 9.79
CA VAL A 58 -27.91 8.58 10.00
C VAL A 58 -27.60 7.87 8.69
N TRP A 59 -28.38 8.11 7.63
CA TRP A 59 -28.15 7.49 6.32
C TRP A 59 -26.83 7.95 5.69
N ALA A 60 -26.57 9.26 5.64
CA ALA A 60 -25.34 9.80 5.09
C ALA A 60 -24.10 9.33 5.89
N GLY A 61 -24.18 9.38 7.23
CA GLY A 61 -23.12 8.90 8.12
C GLY A 61 -22.85 7.41 7.95
N SER A 62 -23.88 6.59 7.78
CA SER A 62 -23.75 5.16 7.52
C SER A 62 -23.06 4.88 6.19
N ILE A 63 -23.43 5.58 5.12
CA ILE A 63 -22.81 5.44 3.79
C ILE A 63 -21.31 5.80 3.88
N ILE A 64 -20.96 6.92 4.50
CA ILE A 64 -19.57 7.36 4.69
C ILE A 64 -18.79 6.33 5.51
N THR A 65 -19.37 5.85 6.61
CA THR A 65 -18.71 4.89 7.51
C THR A 65 -18.43 3.57 6.79
N LEU A 66 -19.40 3.06 6.02
CA LEU A 66 -19.23 1.85 5.21
C LEU A 66 -18.18 2.05 4.11
N GLN A 67 -18.18 3.21 3.44
CA GLN A 67 -17.17 3.54 2.44
C GLN A 67 -15.76 3.59 3.04
N ALA A 68 -15.60 4.27 4.18
CA ALA A 68 -14.34 4.36 4.89
C ALA A 68 -13.85 2.99 5.38
N LEU A 69 -14.75 2.14 5.88
CA LEU A 69 -14.42 0.78 6.31
C LEU A 69 -13.93 -0.09 5.14
N LEU A 70 -14.61 -0.06 3.99
CA LEU A 70 -14.17 -0.78 2.79
C LEU A 70 -12.79 -0.32 2.32
N TRP A 71 -12.52 0.98 2.41
CA TRP A 71 -11.19 1.53 2.12
C TRP A 71 -10.15 1.05 3.15
N LEU A 72 -10.43 1.09 4.46
CA LEU A 72 -9.51 0.65 5.52
C LEU A 72 -9.19 -0.85 5.43
N MET A 73 -10.16 -1.69 5.05
CA MET A 73 -9.93 -3.12 4.87
C MET A 73 -8.83 -3.42 3.83
N THR A 74 -8.66 -2.57 2.81
CA THR A 74 -7.55 -2.71 1.85
C THR A 74 -6.18 -2.49 2.51
N LYS A 75 -6.11 -1.71 3.59
CA LYS A 75 -4.85 -1.45 4.31
C LYS A 75 -4.49 -2.54 5.32
N TRP A 76 -5.48 -3.26 5.83
CA TRP A 76 -5.26 -4.32 6.81
C TRP A 76 -4.94 -5.68 6.18
N ASN A 77 -5.42 -5.94 4.97
CA ASN A 77 -5.23 -7.24 4.34
C ASN A 77 -4.90 -7.11 2.85
N VAL A 78 -3.70 -7.55 2.49
CA VAL A 78 -3.18 -7.54 1.12
C VAL A 78 -4.00 -8.41 0.16
N ASN A 79 -4.71 -9.43 0.65
CA ASN A 79 -5.62 -10.21 -0.17
C ASN A 79 -6.86 -9.41 -0.55
N ILE A 80 -7.41 -8.63 0.39
CA ILE A 80 -8.55 -7.74 0.15
C ILE A 80 -8.12 -6.60 -0.75
N ASP A 81 -6.94 -6.01 -0.50
CA ASP A 81 -6.38 -4.99 -1.39
C ASP A 81 -6.29 -5.50 -2.83
N ALA A 82 -5.62 -6.64 -3.03
CA ALA A 82 -5.51 -7.25 -4.35
C ALA A 82 -6.86 -7.59 -4.99
N LEU A 83 -7.91 -7.86 -4.20
CA LEU A 83 -9.25 -8.11 -4.71
C LEU A 83 -9.96 -6.81 -5.11
N PHE A 84 -9.76 -5.73 -4.37
CA PHE A 84 -10.48 -4.46 -4.53
C PHE A 84 -9.82 -3.50 -5.52
N THR A 85 -8.49 -3.58 -5.68
CA THR A 85 -7.72 -2.63 -6.49
C THR A 85 -7.08 -3.25 -7.73
N THR A 86 -7.12 -4.58 -7.89
CA THR A 86 -6.43 -5.25 -9.00
C THR A 86 -7.24 -6.36 -9.66
N THR A 87 -6.90 -6.65 -10.92
CA THR A 87 -7.38 -7.81 -11.68
C THR A 87 -6.23 -8.78 -11.98
N ALA A 88 -6.56 -10.03 -12.29
CA ALA A 88 -5.56 -11.02 -12.70
C ALA A 88 -5.03 -10.69 -14.11
N ALA A 89 -3.71 -10.59 -14.26
CA ALA A 89 -3.08 -10.38 -15.56
C ALA A 89 -3.03 -11.68 -16.38
N LYS A 90 -3.26 -11.59 -17.69
CA LYS A 90 -3.23 -12.75 -18.61
C LYS A 90 -1.83 -13.08 -19.09
N SER A 91 -0.98 -12.07 -19.25
CA SER A 91 0.41 -12.20 -19.68
C SER A 91 1.34 -11.44 -18.72
N VAL A 92 2.63 -11.73 -18.85
CA VAL A 92 3.70 -11.05 -18.13
C VAL A 92 3.83 -9.60 -18.61
N ASP A 93 3.62 -9.36 -19.90
CA ASP A 93 3.76 -8.03 -20.51
C ASP A 93 2.61 -7.06 -20.17
N ASP A 94 1.41 -7.58 -19.86
CA ASP A 94 0.26 -6.77 -19.42
C ASP A 94 0.26 -6.52 -17.89
N ALA A 95 1.11 -7.22 -17.16
CA ALA A 95 1.19 -7.10 -15.71
C ALA A 95 2.02 -5.89 -15.30
N GLN A 96 1.46 -5.08 -14.40
CA GLN A 96 2.17 -3.93 -13.81
C GLN A 96 2.47 -4.12 -12.33
N LEU A 97 1.76 -5.05 -11.68
CA LEU A 97 1.90 -5.35 -10.26
C LEU A 97 2.12 -6.84 -10.08
N ILE A 98 2.84 -7.22 -9.03
CA ILE A 98 2.99 -8.60 -8.59
C ILE A 98 2.63 -8.70 -7.11
N LYS A 99 1.72 -9.61 -6.80
CA LYS A 99 1.37 -9.97 -5.43
C LYS A 99 2.26 -11.12 -5.00
N VAL A 100 3.05 -10.92 -3.95
CA VAL A 100 3.97 -11.91 -3.39
C VAL A 100 3.47 -12.34 -2.02
N LEU A 101 3.35 -13.66 -1.84
CA LEU A 101 2.99 -14.29 -0.57
C LEU A 101 4.20 -15.06 -0.04
N PRO A 102 4.84 -14.61 1.05
CA PRO A 102 5.96 -15.33 1.65
C PRO A 102 5.50 -16.62 2.34
N VAL A 103 6.47 -17.49 2.63
CA VAL A 103 6.28 -18.65 3.51
C VAL A 103 6.06 -18.18 4.95
N ALA A 104 5.46 -19.02 5.79
CA ALA A 104 5.30 -18.72 7.21
C ALA A 104 6.64 -18.31 7.85
N ASN A 105 6.63 -17.26 8.67
CA ASN A 105 7.80 -16.65 9.33
C ASN A 105 8.80 -15.92 8.42
N ALA A 106 8.55 -15.81 7.11
CA ALA A 106 9.41 -15.07 6.16
C ALA A 106 8.88 -13.65 5.87
N GLY A 107 8.17 -13.03 6.80
CA GLY A 107 7.62 -11.68 6.68
C GLY A 107 6.15 -11.62 6.22
N SER A 108 5.70 -10.43 5.82
CA SER A 108 4.33 -10.15 5.40
C SER A 108 4.16 -10.21 3.87
N ALA A 109 2.93 -10.46 3.43
CA ALA A 109 2.55 -10.35 2.03
C ALA A 109 2.67 -8.91 1.55
N GLU A 110 3.01 -8.71 0.28
CA GLU A 110 3.15 -7.38 -0.31
C GLU A 110 2.74 -7.39 -1.79
N ILE A 111 2.28 -6.23 -2.29
CA ILE A 111 2.06 -5.99 -3.71
C ILE A 111 3.17 -5.06 -4.17
N CYS A 112 4.05 -5.55 -5.04
CA CYS A 112 5.19 -4.81 -5.55
C CYS A 112 4.93 -4.35 -6.99
N PRO A 113 5.39 -3.16 -7.40
CA PRO A 113 5.38 -2.77 -8.80
C PRO A 113 6.39 -3.57 -9.60
N LEU A 114 6.02 -3.90 -10.83
CA LEU A 114 6.93 -4.48 -11.82
C LEU A 114 7.64 -3.34 -12.56
N ILE A 115 8.95 -3.47 -12.67
CA ILE A 115 9.84 -2.50 -13.32
C ILE A 115 10.37 -3.14 -14.60
N THR A 116 10.15 -2.49 -15.73
CA THR A 116 10.70 -2.88 -17.03
C THR A 116 11.85 -1.96 -17.40
N GLU A 117 13.05 -2.51 -17.51
CA GLU A 117 14.25 -1.78 -17.93
C GLU A 117 14.70 -2.28 -19.30
N TYR A 118 15.04 -1.37 -20.21
CA TYR A 118 15.60 -1.70 -21.52
C TYR A 118 17.12 -1.54 -21.47
N THR A 119 17.84 -2.65 -21.50
CA THR A 119 19.31 -2.66 -21.39
C THR A 119 19.89 -3.57 -22.46
N GLY A 120 20.87 -3.08 -23.23
CA GLY A 120 21.60 -3.89 -24.21
C GLY A 120 20.73 -4.54 -25.30
N GLY A 121 19.59 -3.94 -25.64
CA GLY A 121 18.68 -4.46 -26.68
C GLY A 121 17.64 -5.47 -26.18
N ARG A 122 17.54 -5.72 -24.88
CA ARG A 122 16.56 -6.63 -24.26
C ARG A 122 15.77 -5.94 -23.16
N ASN A 123 14.48 -6.27 -23.06
CA ASN A 123 13.63 -5.86 -21.96
C ASN A 123 13.84 -6.80 -20.77
N HIS A 124 14.30 -6.25 -19.65
CA HIS A 124 14.42 -6.94 -18.38
C HIS A 124 13.24 -6.55 -17.48
N LEU A 125 12.44 -7.54 -17.08
CA LEU A 125 11.38 -7.36 -16.11
C LEU A 125 11.90 -7.75 -14.73
N SER A 126 11.76 -6.85 -13.76
CA SER A 126 12.19 -7.07 -12.40
C SER A 126 11.19 -6.53 -11.38
N PHE A 127 11.27 -7.03 -10.15
CA PHE A 127 10.63 -6.39 -9.00
C PHE A 127 11.54 -6.55 -7.78
N ILE A 128 11.27 -5.73 -6.77
CA ILE A 128 11.99 -5.78 -5.50
C ILE A 128 11.01 -6.23 -4.43
N PHE A 129 11.35 -7.29 -3.71
CA PHE A 129 10.60 -7.77 -2.56
C PHE A 129 11.56 -7.97 -1.40
N GLN A 130 11.25 -7.38 -0.24
CA GLN A 130 12.12 -7.43 0.95
C GLN A 130 13.58 -7.02 0.64
N LYS A 131 13.76 -5.94 -0.13
CA LYS A 131 15.07 -5.43 -0.59
C LYS A 131 15.87 -6.39 -1.49
N ARG A 132 15.29 -7.50 -1.93
CA ARG A 132 15.91 -8.40 -2.89
C ARG A 132 15.30 -8.22 -4.28
N ARG A 133 16.15 -8.06 -5.29
CA ARG A 133 15.74 -7.96 -6.69
C ARG A 133 15.48 -9.35 -7.27
N PHE A 134 14.32 -9.51 -7.89
CA PHE A 134 13.91 -10.71 -8.63
C PHE A 134 13.84 -10.37 -10.11
N LEU A 135 14.51 -11.18 -10.93
CA LEU A 135 14.53 -11.04 -12.39
C LEU A 135 13.63 -12.08 -13.03
N TYR A 136 12.90 -11.68 -14.06
CA TYR A 136 12.12 -12.60 -14.87
C TYR A 136 13.01 -13.31 -15.88
N TYR A 137 12.98 -14.64 -15.89
CA TYR A 137 13.68 -15.46 -16.87
C TYR A 137 12.66 -16.05 -17.87
N PRO A 138 12.64 -15.58 -19.13
CA PRO A 138 11.66 -16.03 -20.13
C PRO A 138 11.71 -17.54 -20.40
N GLU A 139 12.90 -18.15 -20.30
CA GLU A 139 13.13 -19.58 -20.55
C GLU A 139 12.41 -20.46 -19.52
N LYS A 140 12.48 -20.09 -18.24
CA LYS A 140 11.86 -20.82 -17.12
C LYS A 140 10.45 -20.34 -16.81
N LYS A 141 10.01 -19.21 -17.41
CA LYS A 141 8.77 -18.49 -17.10
C LYS A 141 8.59 -18.27 -15.59
N SER A 142 9.70 -18.01 -14.90
CA SER A 142 9.74 -17.85 -13.45
C SER A 142 10.51 -16.59 -13.08
N PHE A 143 10.21 -16.07 -11.90
CA PHE A 143 11.02 -15.03 -11.27
C PHE A 143 12.01 -15.71 -10.36
N ALA A 144 13.29 -15.43 -10.54
CA ALA A 144 14.34 -15.93 -9.66
C ALA A 144 15.19 -14.76 -9.17
N PRO A 145 15.79 -14.88 -7.97
CA PRO A 145 16.79 -13.91 -7.56
C PRO A 145 17.99 -13.93 -8.54
N LEU A 146 18.84 -12.92 -8.43
CA LEU A 146 20.10 -12.92 -9.14
C LEU A 146 20.92 -14.18 -8.79
N SER A 147 21.35 -14.91 -9.81
CA SER A 147 22.17 -16.12 -9.65
C SER A 147 23.63 -15.72 -9.76
N TYR A 148 24.44 -16.11 -8.77
CA TYR A 148 25.88 -15.96 -8.85
C TYR A 148 26.51 -17.24 -9.41
N ALA A 149 27.70 -17.14 -10.00
CA ALA A 149 28.42 -18.30 -10.52
C ALA A 149 28.71 -19.36 -9.43
N LEU A 150 28.76 -18.95 -8.16
CA LEU A 150 28.97 -19.83 -7.01
C LEU A 150 27.71 -20.61 -6.59
N ASP A 151 26.52 -20.13 -6.97
CA ASP A 151 25.25 -20.76 -6.64
C ASP A 151 24.84 -21.83 -7.66
N VAL A 152 25.56 -21.91 -8.78
CA VAL A 152 25.31 -22.90 -9.83
C VAL A 152 25.76 -24.28 -9.35
N GLU A 153 24.90 -25.27 -9.53
CA GLU A 153 25.23 -26.69 -9.31
C GLU A 153 25.42 -27.39 -10.66
N PRO A 154 26.56 -28.07 -10.91
CA PRO A 154 27.68 -28.30 -9.98
C PRO A 154 28.55 -27.06 -9.74
N LYS A 155 29.11 -26.97 -8.53
CA LYS A 155 29.99 -25.85 -8.15
C LYS A 155 31.16 -25.72 -9.12
N PRO A 156 31.54 -24.49 -9.50
CA PRO A 156 32.66 -24.24 -10.41
C PRO A 156 33.96 -24.83 -9.86
N LEU A 157 34.81 -25.33 -10.77
CA LEU A 157 36.09 -25.92 -10.40
C LEU A 157 37.05 -24.85 -9.89
N LEU A 158 37.92 -25.19 -8.93
CA LEU A 158 38.92 -24.25 -8.39
C LEU A 158 39.79 -23.62 -9.49
N ARG A 159 40.04 -24.37 -10.56
CA ARG A 159 40.80 -23.94 -11.72
C ARG A 159 40.25 -22.66 -12.36
N GLU A 160 38.93 -22.51 -12.43
CA GLU A 160 38.27 -21.35 -13.04
C GLU A 160 38.59 -20.06 -12.27
N PHE A 161 38.68 -20.14 -10.94
CA PHE A 161 39.08 -19.00 -10.11
C PHE A 161 40.57 -18.69 -10.22
N GLN A 162 41.41 -19.71 -10.30
CA GLN A 162 42.87 -19.55 -10.45
C GLN A 162 43.26 -18.94 -11.80
N GLU A 163 42.51 -19.25 -12.86
CA GLU A 163 42.75 -18.72 -14.21
C GLU A 163 42.13 -17.33 -14.44
N SER A 164 41.31 -16.84 -13.50
CA SER A 164 40.67 -15.52 -13.62
C SER A 164 41.70 -14.38 -13.57
N ARG A 165 41.71 -13.51 -14.59
CA ARG A 165 42.62 -12.35 -14.69
C ARG A 165 41.93 -10.99 -14.47
N GLY A 166 40.71 -11.00 -13.94
CA GLY A 166 39.87 -9.81 -13.79
C GLY A 166 39.16 -9.39 -15.08
N LEU A 167 38.46 -8.25 -15.01
CA LEU A 167 37.70 -7.69 -16.14
C LEU A 167 38.60 -6.77 -16.96
N THR A 168 38.81 -7.09 -18.24
CA THR A 168 39.76 -6.37 -19.09
C THR A 168 39.10 -5.43 -20.09
N SER A 169 37.85 -5.70 -20.47
CA SER A 169 37.12 -4.90 -21.46
C SER A 169 36.10 -3.97 -20.80
N PRO A 170 36.04 -2.68 -21.19
CA PRO A 170 35.05 -1.73 -20.67
C PRO A 170 33.61 -2.17 -20.98
N ALA A 171 33.38 -2.83 -22.13
CA ALA A 171 32.06 -3.36 -22.48
C ALA A 171 31.63 -4.52 -21.58
N GLN A 172 32.58 -5.33 -21.09
CA GLN A 172 32.29 -6.39 -20.12
C GLN A 172 31.96 -5.80 -18.75
N ILE A 173 32.67 -4.74 -18.34
CA ILE A 173 32.42 -4.03 -17.09
C ILE A 173 31.00 -3.45 -17.11
N GLU A 174 30.61 -2.75 -18.18
CA GLU A 174 29.28 -2.18 -18.32
C GLU A 174 28.19 -3.28 -18.30
N HIS A 175 28.40 -4.39 -19.00
CA HIS A 175 27.45 -5.50 -19.00
C HIS A 175 27.27 -6.13 -17.60
N ILE A 176 28.37 -6.35 -16.88
CA ILE A 176 28.36 -6.92 -15.52
C ILE A 176 27.74 -5.92 -14.53
N GLN A 177 28.06 -4.64 -14.64
CA GLN A 177 27.48 -3.60 -13.78
C GLN A 177 25.97 -3.50 -13.98
N ASN A 178 25.49 -3.58 -15.22
CA ASN A 178 24.06 -3.63 -15.51
C ASN A 178 23.40 -4.92 -14.93
N HIS A 179 24.09 -6.06 -15.01
CA HIS A 179 23.56 -7.33 -14.53
C HIS A 179 23.49 -7.43 -13.00
N TYR A 180 24.57 -7.05 -12.31
CA TYR A 180 24.69 -7.17 -10.85
C TYR A 180 24.24 -5.92 -10.09
N GLY A 181 24.32 -4.74 -10.71
CA GLY A 181 24.14 -3.45 -10.04
C GLY A 181 25.38 -3.04 -9.24
N ASP A 182 25.27 -1.89 -8.59
CA ASP A 182 26.32 -1.36 -7.72
C ASP A 182 26.34 -2.09 -6.36
N ASN A 183 27.54 -2.23 -5.79
CA ASN A 183 27.73 -2.79 -4.45
C ASN A 183 27.56 -1.70 -3.38
N THR A 184 26.38 -1.10 -3.31
CA THR A 184 26.02 -0.12 -2.27
C THR A 184 24.97 -0.69 -1.32
N PHE A 185 25.12 -0.39 -0.04
CA PHE A 185 24.17 -0.80 0.99
C PHE A 185 23.41 0.42 1.50
N ASP A 186 22.37 0.78 0.74
CA ASP A 186 21.52 1.92 1.06
C ASP A 186 20.33 1.46 1.91
N ILE A 187 20.36 1.78 3.21
CA ILE A 187 19.19 1.63 4.09
C ILE A 187 18.36 2.91 3.98
N PRO A 188 17.22 2.91 3.27
CA PRO A 188 16.37 4.09 3.26
C PRO A 188 15.77 4.29 4.65
N VAL A 189 15.98 5.48 5.21
CA VAL A 189 15.30 5.88 6.44
C VAL A 189 13.84 6.18 6.09
N PRO A 190 12.86 5.52 6.73
CA PRO A 190 11.46 5.77 6.45
C PRO A 190 11.12 7.23 6.77
N THR A 191 10.29 7.84 5.95
CA THR A 191 9.84 9.20 6.20
C THR A 191 8.83 9.22 7.35
N PHE A 192 8.74 10.34 8.08
CA PHE A 192 7.76 10.49 9.16
C PHE A 192 6.32 10.21 8.68
N VAL A 193 5.99 10.61 7.45
CA VAL A 193 4.64 10.45 6.89
C VAL A 193 4.29 8.99 6.63
N GLU A 194 5.24 8.18 6.16
CA GLU A 194 5.04 6.74 5.96
C GLU A 194 4.78 6.05 7.29
N LEU A 195 5.63 6.30 8.28
CA LEU A 195 5.47 5.74 9.62
C LEU A 195 4.17 6.19 10.28
N PHE A 196 3.82 7.48 10.15
CA PHE A 196 2.56 8.01 10.68
C PHE A 196 1.36 7.35 10.01
N LYS A 197 1.41 7.13 8.70
CA LYS A 197 0.32 6.46 7.97
C LYS A 197 0.10 5.03 8.46
N GLU A 198 1.17 4.27 8.68
CA GLU A 198 1.07 2.90 9.24
C GLU A 198 0.39 2.89 10.61
N HIS A 199 0.74 3.83 11.49
CA HIS A 199 0.10 3.96 12.80
C HIS A 199 -1.33 4.49 12.71
N ALA A 200 -1.62 5.44 11.81
CA ALA A 200 -2.93 6.06 11.68
C ALA A 200 -3.99 5.09 11.12
N VAL A 201 -3.58 4.09 10.32
CA VAL A 201 -4.49 3.05 9.84
C VAL A 201 -4.66 1.90 10.84
N ALA A 202 -3.97 1.92 11.98
CA ALA A 202 -4.10 0.86 12.98
C ALA A 202 -5.56 0.79 13.47
N PRO A 203 -6.17 -0.41 13.54
CA PRO A 203 -7.58 -0.57 13.93
C PRO A 203 -7.91 0.11 15.26
N PHE A 204 -6.98 0.06 16.22
CA PHE A 204 -7.14 0.70 17.52
C PHE A 204 -7.21 2.23 17.42
N PHE A 205 -6.32 2.84 16.65
CA PHE A 205 -6.30 4.29 16.46
C PHE A 205 -7.57 4.77 15.75
N VAL A 206 -7.99 4.07 14.69
CA VAL A 206 -9.24 4.38 13.97
C VAL A 206 -10.45 4.30 14.91
N PHE A 207 -10.51 3.26 15.75
CA PHE A 207 -11.59 3.11 16.73
C PHE A 207 -11.60 4.25 17.76
N GLN A 208 -10.44 4.68 18.26
CA GLN A 208 -10.35 5.82 19.18
C GLN A 208 -10.90 7.10 18.57
N VAL A 209 -10.50 7.43 17.33
CA VAL A 209 -10.98 8.62 16.63
C VAL A 209 -12.49 8.54 16.39
N PHE A 210 -13.00 7.36 16.03
CA PHE A 210 -14.43 7.14 15.85
C PHE A 210 -15.22 7.35 17.16
N CYS A 211 -14.76 6.78 18.26
CA CYS A 211 -15.39 6.95 19.58
C CYS A 211 -15.37 8.41 20.06
N VAL A 212 -14.26 9.13 19.86
CA VAL A 212 -14.19 10.57 20.16
C VAL A 212 -15.14 11.35 19.25
N GLY A 213 -15.26 10.99 17.97
CA GLY A 213 -16.20 11.59 17.03
C GLY A 213 -17.66 11.43 17.45
N LEU A 214 -18.06 10.24 17.91
CA LEU A 214 -19.39 9.99 18.48
C LEU A 214 -19.62 10.81 19.76
N TRP A 215 -18.60 10.96 20.60
CA TRP A 215 -18.66 11.83 21.79
C TRP A 215 -18.83 13.31 21.47
N LEU A 216 -18.41 13.76 20.29
CA LEU A 216 -18.61 15.13 19.82
C LEU A 216 -20.01 15.35 19.21
N LEU A 217 -20.68 14.28 18.79
CA LEU A 217 -22.06 14.31 18.27
C LEU A 217 -23.11 14.30 19.38
N ASP A 218 -22.77 13.75 20.55
CA ASP A 218 -23.63 13.79 21.73
C ASP A 218 -23.49 15.14 22.46
N GLU A 219 -24.63 15.75 22.76
CA GLU A 219 -24.91 17.15 23.13
C GLU A 219 -23.73 18.11 23.45
N TYR A 220 -23.81 19.32 22.86
CA TYR A 220 -23.01 20.52 23.13
C TYR A 220 -21.60 20.65 22.52
N TRP A 221 -21.50 20.74 21.20
CA TRP A 221 -20.27 21.22 20.55
C TRP A 221 -19.97 22.71 20.86
N ILE A 222 -21.00 23.57 20.99
CA ILE A 222 -20.85 24.99 21.35
C ILE A 222 -20.33 25.18 22.78
N ILE A 223 -20.86 24.44 23.78
CA ILE A 223 -20.39 24.59 25.17
C ILE A 223 -19.02 23.92 25.36
N ARG A 224 -18.73 22.78 24.70
CA ARG A 224 -17.41 22.12 24.84
C ARG A 224 -16.28 22.83 24.10
N CYS A 225 -16.46 23.31 22.86
CA CYS A 225 -15.42 24.09 22.20
C CYS A 225 -15.12 25.37 22.98
N SER A 226 -16.15 26.03 23.52
CA SER A 226 -15.95 27.21 24.38
C SER A 226 -15.32 26.86 25.73
N HIS A 227 -15.57 25.68 26.31
CA HIS A 227 -14.92 25.24 27.56
C HIS A 227 -13.45 24.83 27.35
N TYR A 228 -13.09 24.19 26.22
CA TYR A 228 -11.70 23.88 25.90
C TYR A 228 -10.91 25.14 25.50
N LEU A 229 -11.48 26.05 24.70
CA LEU A 229 -10.87 27.35 24.42
C LEU A 229 -10.75 28.20 25.70
N CYS A 230 -11.81 28.29 26.52
CA CYS A 230 -11.78 29.04 27.77
C CYS A 230 -10.80 28.42 28.78
N SER A 231 -10.73 27.09 28.91
CA SER A 231 -9.75 26.43 29.78
C SER A 231 -8.31 26.62 29.31
N SER A 232 -8.05 26.68 27.99
CA SER A 232 -6.73 27.04 27.46
C SER A 232 -6.38 28.52 27.69
N HIS A 233 -7.36 29.42 27.59
CA HIS A 233 -7.18 30.85 27.84
C HIS A 233 -7.04 31.19 29.33
N LEU A 234 -7.74 30.48 30.22
CA LEU A 234 -7.65 30.63 31.68
C LEU A 234 -6.32 30.08 32.23
N ARG A 235 -5.81 28.98 31.65
CA ARG A 235 -4.50 28.42 32.03
C ARG A 235 -3.33 29.32 31.60
N VAL A 236 -3.47 30.05 30.48
CA VAL A 236 -2.51 31.10 30.07
C VAL A 236 -2.62 32.35 30.96
N ARG A 237 -3.82 32.75 31.40
CA ARG A 237 -4.00 33.90 32.30
C ARG A 237 -3.52 33.65 33.74
N LEU A 238 -3.62 32.42 34.23
CA LEU A 238 -3.14 32.04 35.57
C LEU A 238 -1.62 31.82 35.63
N CYS A 239 -0.97 31.34 34.56
CA CYS A 239 0.49 31.22 34.50
C CYS A 239 1.21 32.54 34.13
N GLY A 240 0.49 33.53 33.58
CA GLY A 240 1.07 34.82 33.17
C GLY A 240 1.22 35.87 34.27
N ASN A 241 0.73 35.61 35.50
CA ASN A 241 0.71 36.60 36.58
C ASN A 241 1.73 36.36 37.71
N VAL A 242 2.74 35.51 37.47
CA VAL A 242 3.91 35.40 38.36
C VAL A 242 5.10 36.05 37.67
N LYS A 243 5.04 37.39 37.47
CA LYS A 243 6.24 38.20 37.25
C LYS A 243 6.12 39.56 37.94
N GLY A 244 6.65 39.54 39.16
CA GLY A 244 7.50 40.59 39.73
C GLY A 244 6.79 41.59 40.64
N PRO A 245 7.56 42.40 41.38
CA PRO A 245 8.93 42.21 41.88
C PRO A 245 8.99 41.58 43.29
#